data_AF-A0ABD1SIZ3-F1
#
_entry.id   AF-A0ABD1SIZ3-F1
#
_cell.length_a   1.000
_cell.length_b   1.000
_cell.length_c   1.000
_cell.angle_alpha   90.00
_cell.angle_beta   90.00
_cell.angle_gamma   90.00
#
_symmetry.space_group_name_H-M   'P 1'
#
loop_
_entity.id
_entity.type
_entity.pdbx_description
1 polymer ?
#
loop_
_entity_poly.entity_id
_entity_poly.type
_entity_poly.pdbx_seq_one_letter_code
_entity_poly.pdbx_strand_id
1 'polypeptide(L)'
;MEKGIPVSCSAGNSDPTKSTLANVAPWIMTVGAGTLDRNFPVYATLGNGQKFTSVSLYSGRGMGKRMVEKVYSKGSNTSSNLCLEGSLDPAIVRGKVVVCDRGINARVEKGAVGANGGTMACPPAKS
;
A
#
# COMPACT_ATOMS: atom_id res chain seq x y z
N MET A 1 -23.86 13.55 27.78
CA MET A 1 -24.15 12.18 28.27
C MET A 1 -25.42 12.23 29.11
N GLU A 2 -26.58 12.17 28.45
CA GLU A 2 -27.87 12.40 29.14
C GLU A 2 -28.74 11.14 29.24
N LYS A 3 -28.43 10.13 28.43
CA LYS A 3 -29.20 8.88 28.34
C LYS A 3 -28.38 7.64 28.73
N GLY A 4 -27.17 7.83 29.25
CA GLY A 4 -26.27 6.73 29.63
C GLY A 4 -25.72 5.90 28.46
N ILE A 5 -25.84 6.40 27.23
CA ILE A 5 -25.38 5.68 26.03
C ILE A 5 -23.91 6.04 25.75
N PRO A 6 -22.97 5.08 25.82
CA PRO A 6 -21.57 5.35 25.50
C PRO A 6 -21.37 5.63 24.00
N VAL A 7 -20.48 6.57 23.69
CA VAL A 7 -20.13 6.93 22.30
C VAL A 7 -18.65 6.65 22.10
N SER A 8 -18.33 5.86 21.06
CA SER A 8 -16.95 5.54 20.68
C SER A 8 -16.65 6.11 19.30
N CYS A 9 -15.53 6.84 19.18
CA CYS A 9 -15.09 7.45 17.94
C CYS A 9 -13.59 7.20 17.70
N SER A 10 -13.16 7.12 16.44
CA SER A 10 -11.74 6.99 16.09
C SER A 10 -10.95 8.28 16.34
N ALA A 11 -9.68 8.18 16.72
CA ALA A 11 -8.77 9.32 16.85
C ALA A 11 -8.59 10.14 15.56
N GLY A 12 -8.63 9.48 14.41
CA GLY A 12 -8.27 10.04 13.09
C GLY A 12 -6.96 9.45 12.57
N ASN A 13 -6.67 9.65 11.28
CA ASN A 13 -5.50 9.08 10.59
C ASN A 13 -4.59 10.18 10.00
N SER A 14 -4.55 11.34 10.64
CA SER A 14 -3.91 12.56 10.12
C SER A 14 -2.49 12.79 10.67
N ASP A 15 -1.80 11.72 11.08
CA ASP A 15 -0.36 11.74 11.42
C ASP A 15 0.48 12.41 10.30
N PRO A 16 1.61 13.09 10.63
CA PRO A 16 2.53 12.81 11.75
C PRO A 16 2.71 13.95 12.76
N THR A 17 1.96 15.04 12.65
CA THR A 17 2.10 16.19 13.54
C THR A 17 1.39 15.94 14.87
N LYS A 18 1.91 16.52 15.97
CA LYS A 18 1.24 16.45 17.28
C LYS A 18 -0.16 17.09 17.20
N SER A 19 -1.07 16.63 18.05
CA SER A 19 -2.42 17.21 18.22
C SER A 19 -3.34 17.11 16.99
N THR A 20 -3.32 15.98 16.29
CA THR A 20 -4.18 15.70 15.12
C THR A 20 -5.47 14.94 15.45
N LEU A 21 -5.79 14.80 16.75
CA LEU A 21 -7.02 14.15 17.21
C LEU A 21 -8.25 14.94 16.78
N ALA A 22 -9.18 14.30 16.06
CA ALA A 22 -10.40 14.95 15.59
C ALA A 22 -11.56 14.87 16.62
N ASN A 23 -11.63 13.77 17.38
CA ASN A 23 -12.69 13.52 18.35
C ASN A 23 -12.16 13.78 19.77
N VAL A 24 -12.34 15.01 20.26
CA VAL A 24 -11.76 15.46 21.54
C VAL A 24 -12.79 15.74 22.63
N ALA A 25 -14.07 15.47 22.38
CA ALA A 25 -15.11 15.74 23.35
C ALA A 25 -14.92 14.84 24.59
N PRO A 26 -14.91 15.38 25.83
CA PRO A 26 -14.57 14.61 27.03
C PRO A 26 -15.48 13.41 27.32
N TRP A 27 -16.69 13.42 26.75
CA TRP A 27 -17.69 12.35 26.91
C TRP A 27 -17.63 11.28 25.82
N ILE A 28 -16.69 11.36 24.88
CA ILE A 28 -16.47 10.39 23.82
C ILE A 28 -15.25 9.53 24.17
N MET A 29 -15.37 8.22 23.98
CA MET A 29 -14.22 7.32 24.02
C MET A 29 -13.48 7.39 22.69
N THR A 30 -12.36 8.10 22.67
CA THR A 30 -11.51 8.25 21.48
C THR A 30 -10.50 7.11 21.37
N VAL A 31 -10.59 6.35 20.27
CA VAL A 31 -9.83 5.11 20.07
C VAL A 31 -8.68 5.32 19.08
N GLY A 32 -7.44 5.06 19.52
CA GLY A 32 -6.25 5.07 18.68
C GLY A 32 -6.05 3.75 17.91
N ALA A 33 -5.19 3.78 16.90
CA ALA A 33 -4.82 2.58 16.13
C ALA A 33 -3.48 2.01 16.62
N GLY A 34 -3.42 0.68 16.75
CA GLY A 34 -2.20 -0.06 17.07
C GLY A 34 -2.03 -1.24 16.12
N THR A 35 -0.80 -1.74 15.99
CA THR A 35 -0.50 -2.95 15.21
C THR A 35 -0.66 -4.19 16.06
N LEU A 36 -1.20 -5.26 15.47
CA LEU A 36 -1.20 -6.61 16.07
C LEU A 36 0.04 -7.40 15.61
N ASP A 37 0.32 -8.50 16.28
CA ASP A 37 1.38 -9.46 15.93
C ASP A 37 1.11 -10.24 14.64
N ARG A 38 -0.16 -10.33 14.22
CA ARG A 38 -0.57 -10.99 12.97
C ARG A 38 -0.04 -10.24 11.73
N ASN A 39 0.64 -10.98 10.85
CA ASN A 39 1.14 -10.46 9.57
C ASN A 39 0.73 -11.35 8.39
N PHE A 40 0.72 -10.81 7.16
CA PHE A 40 0.39 -11.52 5.92
C PHE A 40 1.58 -11.56 4.97
N PRO A 41 2.60 -12.38 5.28
CA PRO A 41 3.86 -12.39 4.54
C PRO A 41 3.68 -12.96 3.13
N VAL A 42 4.34 -12.33 2.17
CA VAL A 42 4.53 -12.81 0.81
C VAL A 42 6.01 -12.82 0.48
N TYR A 43 6.45 -13.82 -0.27
CA TYR A 43 7.85 -13.98 -0.65
C TYR A 43 8.03 -13.75 -2.15
N ALA A 44 8.96 -12.87 -2.51
CA ALA A 44 9.36 -12.64 -3.89
C ALA A 44 10.81 -13.12 -4.07
N THR A 45 11.06 -13.94 -5.09
CA THR A 45 12.42 -14.35 -5.47
C THR A 45 12.77 -13.68 -6.79
N LEU A 46 13.87 -12.95 -6.81
CA LEU A 46 14.40 -12.33 -8.02
C LEU A 46 15.25 -13.36 -8.82
N GLY A 47 15.44 -13.09 -10.11
CA GLY A 47 16.27 -13.94 -10.98
C GLY A 47 17.74 -14.04 -10.55
N ASN A 48 18.24 -13.13 -9.72
CA ASN A 48 19.58 -13.17 -9.12
C ASN A 48 19.64 -14.02 -7.83
N GLY A 49 18.57 -14.76 -7.49
CA GLY A 49 18.50 -15.60 -6.29
C GLY A 49 18.15 -14.85 -5.00
N GLN A 50 18.07 -13.52 -5.01
CA GLN A 50 17.69 -12.75 -3.82
C GLN A 50 16.22 -12.98 -3.48
N LYS A 51 15.94 -13.21 -2.20
CA LYS A 51 14.59 -13.39 -1.65
C LYS A 51 14.20 -12.18 -0.82
N PHE A 52 13.01 -11.66 -1.07
CA PHE A 52 12.43 -10.54 -0.35
C PHE A 52 11.14 -10.99 0.34
N THR A 53 11.00 -10.62 1.60
CA THR A 53 9.75 -10.76 2.35
C THR A 53 8.99 -9.44 2.29
N SER A 54 7.70 -9.50 2.02
CA SER A 54 6.81 -8.34 1.93
C SER A 54 5.44 -8.69 2.53
N VAL A 55 4.50 -7.74 2.55
CA VAL A 55 3.15 -7.96 3.09
C VAL A 55 2.13 -7.72 1.99
N SER A 56 1.16 -8.62 1.85
CA SER A 56 0.07 -8.50 0.87
C SER A 56 -1.23 -9.08 1.41
N LEU A 57 -2.35 -8.43 1.08
CA LEU A 57 -3.71 -8.91 1.36
C LEU A 57 -4.40 -9.44 0.09
N TYR A 58 -3.65 -9.64 -1.00
CA TYR A 58 -4.21 -10.16 -2.24
C TYR A 58 -4.68 -11.62 -2.06
N SER A 59 -5.97 -11.85 -2.27
CA SER A 59 -6.64 -13.14 -2.09
C SER A 59 -6.84 -13.93 -3.39
N GLY A 60 -6.45 -13.38 -4.54
CA GLY A 60 -6.60 -14.02 -5.84
C GLY A 60 -5.50 -15.04 -6.16
N ARG A 61 -5.55 -15.60 -7.37
CA ARG A 61 -4.52 -16.54 -7.83
C ARG A 61 -3.19 -15.81 -7.99
N GLY A 62 -2.16 -16.28 -7.27
CA GLY A 62 -0.81 -15.75 -7.38
C GLY A 62 -0.18 -16.04 -8.75
N MET A 63 0.94 -15.37 -9.03
CA MET A 63 1.67 -15.49 -10.31
C MET A 63 2.37 -16.85 -10.53
N GLY A 64 2.24 -17.78 -9.57
CA GLY A 64 2.92 -19.08 -9.61
C GLY A 64 4.44 -18.96 -9.47
N LYS A 65 5.17 -19.97 -9.94
CA LYS A 65 6.66 -20.01 -9.93
C LYS A 65 7.28 -19.44 -11.21
N ARG A 66 6.48 -18.85 -12.10
CA ARG A 66 6.97 -18.34 -13.39
C ARG A 66 7.77 -17.07 -13.15
N MET A 67 9.00 -17.03 -13.66
CA MET A 67 9.76 -15.78 -13.69
C MET A 67 9.08 -14.81 -14.65
N VAL A 68 8.87 -13.59 -14.16
CA VAL A 68 8.26 -12.49 -14.90
C VAL A 68 9.23 -11.33 -14.90
N GLU A 69 9.26 -10.60 -16.00
CA GLU A 69 10.12 -9.43 -16.12
C GLU A 69 9.63 -8.34 -15.16
N LYS A 70 10.58 -7.66 -14.53
CA LYS A 70 10.29 -6.49 -13.68
C LYS A 70 10.49 -5.22 -14.47
N VAL A 71 9.55 -4.29 -14.35
CA VAL A 71 9.66 -2.94 -14.88
C VAL A 71 9.72 -1.98 -13.72
N TYR A 72 10.74 -1.13 -13.75
CA TYR A 72 10.82 0.03 -12.89
C TYR A 72 10.95 1.22 -13.80
N SER A 73 9.89 2.03 -13.87
CA SER A 73 9.99 3.30 -14.57
C SER A 73 10.86 4.21 -13.70
N LYS A 74 12.08 4.48 -14.16
CA LYS A 74 12.97 5.48 -13.57
C LYS A 74 12.81 6.76 -14.38
N GLY A 75 11.60 7.30 -14.38
CA GLY A 75 11.24 8.46 -15.20
C GLY A 75 11.74 9.76 -14.58
N SER A 76 12.04 10.75 -15.42
CA SER A 76 12.28 12.15 -15.03
C SER A 76 11.07 12.78 -14.30
N ASN A 77 9.89 12.15 -14.42
CA ASN A 77 8.65 12.59 -13.81
C ASN A 77 8.32 11.71 -12.60
N THR A 78 8.14 12.33 -11.44
CA THR A 78 7.75 11.68 -10.17
C THR A 78 6.45 10.87 -10.28
N SER A 79 5.59 11.16 -11.27
CA SER A 79 4.32 10.47 -11.48
C SER A 79 4.46 8.99 -11.84
N SER A 80 5.43 8.64 -12.71
CA SER A 80 5.61 7.27 -13.18
C SER A 80 6.21 6.36 -12.11
N ASN A 81 7.12 6.89 -11.29
CA ASN A 81 7.73 6.13 -10.18
C ASN A 81 6.68 5.87 -9.09
N LEU A 82 5.71 6.78 -8.94
CA LEU A 82 4.58 6.64 -8.03
C LEU A 82 3.41 5.83 -8.63
N CYS A 83 3.50 5.39 -9.88
CA CYS A 83 2.42 4.65 -10.55
C CYS A 83 1.07 5.36 -10.43
N LEU A 84 1.07 6.68 -10.71
CA LEU A 84 -0.17 7.44 -10.79
C LEU A 84 -0.99 6.97 -11.99
N GLU A 85 -2.31 7.16 -11.93
CA GLU A 85 -3.19 6.85 -13.04
C GLU A 85 -2.75 7.59 -14.32
N GLY A 86 -2.73 6.87 -15.45
CA GLY A 86 -2.29 7.41 -16.75
C GLY A 86 -0.78 7.66 -16.90
N SER A 87 0.04 7.42 -15.86
CA SER A 87 1.49 7.65 -15.90
C SER A 87 2.32 6.50 -16.48
N LEU A 88 1.70 5.32 -16.64
CA LEU A 88 2.35 4.10 -17.11
C LEU A 88 1.90 3.76 -18.53
N ASP A 89 2.86 3.48 -19.41
CA ASP A 89 2.58 3.01 -20.78
C ASP A 89 2.11 1.54 -20.75
N PRO A 90 0.85 1.26 -21.14
CA PRO A 90 0.30 -0.11 -21.17
C PRO A 90 1.14 -1.07 -22.02
N ALA A 91 1.80 -0.60 -23.08
CA ALA A 91 2.63 -1.45 -23.94
C ALA A 91 3.86 -1.99 -23.21
N ILE A 92 4.37 -1.25 -22.21
CA ILE A 92 5.56 -1.63 -21.44
C ILE A 92 5.18 -2.47 -20.22
N VAL A 93 4.04 -2.20 -19.58
CA VAL A 93 3.66 -2.82 -18.30
C VAL A 93 2.88 -4.13 -18.44
N ARG A 94 2.29 -4.41 -19.61
CA ARG A 94 1.42 -5.58 -19.82
C ARG A 94 2.15 -6.90 -19.58
N GLY A 95 1.64 -7.67 -18.61
CA GLY A 95 2.17 -8.99 -18.25
C GLY A 95 3.49 -8.97 -17.47
N LYS A 96 3.96 -7.78 -17.08
CA LYS A 96 5.19 -7.58 -16.29
C LYS A 96 4.85 -7.16 -14.86
N VAL A 97 5.85 -7.24 -13.97
CA VAL A 97 5.75 -6.76 -12.59
C VAL A 97 6.27 -5.33 -12.51
N VAL A 98 5.39 -4.40 -12.20
CA VAL A 98 5.73 -2.97 -12.02
C VAL A 98 6.12 -2.72 -10.58
N VAL A 99 7.26 -2.06 -10.37
CA VAL A 99 7.75 -1.63 -9.06
C VAL A 99 7.44 -0.14 -8.88
N CYS A 100 6.75 0.21 -7.79
CA CYS A 100 6.31 1.57 -7.50
C CYS A 100 6.87 2.07 -6.16
N ASP A 101 7.31 3.32 -6.12
CA ASP A 101 7.80 3.96 -4.90
C ASP A 101 6.65 4.37 -3.97
N ARG A 102 6.96 4.49 -2.68
CA ARG A 102 6.05 5.09 -1.70
C ARG A 102 6.01 6.61 -1.91
N GLY A 103 4.82 7.18 -1.91
CA GLY A 103 4.63 8.62 -2.01
C GLY A 103 3.22 9.04 -1.65
N ILE A 104 2.70 10.03 -2.37
CA ILE A 104 1.46 10.76 -2.03
C ILE A 104 0.17 9.96 -2.24
N ASN A 105 0.16 9.02 -3.18
CA ASN A 105 -1.02 8.23 -3.52
C ASN A 105 -1.15 6.95 -2.69
N ALA A 106 -2.38 6.51 -2.49
CA ALA A 106 -2.67 5.35 -1.67
C ALA A 106 -2.10 4.07 -2.29
N ARG A 107 -1.66 3.12 -1.46
CA ARG A 107 -1.18 1.80 -1.94
C ARG A 107 -2.27 1.04 -2.72
N VAL A 108 -3.52 1.22 -2.33
CA VAL A 108 -4.69 0.63 -3.00
C VAL A 108 -4.91 1.24 -4.37
N GLU A 109 -4.75 2.55 -4.49
CA GLU A 109 -4.87 3.28 -5.76
C GLU A 109 -3.79 2.83 -6.74
N LYS A 110 -2.54 2.73 -6.28
CA LYS A 110 -1.45 2.09 -7.04
C LYS A 110 -1.97 0.75 -7.53
N GLY A 111 -2.40 -0.12 -6.61
CA GLY A 111 -3.16 -1.39 -6.78
C GLY A 111 -4.05 -1.48 -8.02
N ALA A 112 -4.91 -0.49 -8.19
CA ALA A 112 -5.87 -0.42 -9.29
C ALA A 112 -5.22 -0.13 -10.65
N VAL A 113 -4.20 0.74 -10.70
CA VAL A 113 -3.47 1.06 -11.94
C VAL A 113 -2.79 -0.18 -12.52
N GLY A 114 -2.20 -1.01 -11.65
CA GLY A 114 -1.69 -2.32 -12.05
C GLY A 114 -2.80 -3.21 -12.57
N ALA A 115 -3.93 -3.37 -11.88
CA ALA A 115 -5.02 -4.22 -12.39
C ALA A 115 -5.46 -3.88 -13.83
N ASN A 116 -5.35 -2.60 -14.23
CA ASN A 116 -5.69 -2.11 -15.56
C ASN A 116 -4.58 -2.29 -16.62
N GLY A 117 -3.37 -2.73 -16.27
CA GLY A 117 -2.24 -2.78 -17.19
C GLY A 117 -1.08 -3.73 -16.87
N GLY A 118 -0.96 -4.32 -15.67
CA GLY A 118 0.14 -5.18 -15.23
C GLY A 118 -0.06 -5.77 -13.81
N THR A 119 0.99 -6.30 -13.19
CA THR A 119 0.95 -6.68 -11.77
C THR A 119 1.82 -5.72 -10.99
N MET A 120 1.44 -5.30 -9.78
CA MET A 120 2.34 -4.47 -8.95
C MET A 120 2.99 -5.22 -7.81
N ALA A 121 4.25 -4.84 -7.60
CA ALA A 121 5.00 -5.13 -6.42
C ALA A 121 5.28 -3.83 -5.68
N CYS A 122 4.84 -3.76 -4.41
CA CYS A 122 5.25 -2.69 -3.52
C CYS A 122 6.54 -3.14 -2.82
N PRO A 123 7.65 -2.40 -2.93
CA PRO A 123 8.87 -2.75 -2.21
C PRO A 123 8.62 -2.72 -0.70
N PRO A 124 9.38 -3.53 0.08
CA PRO A 124 9.29 -3.50 1.53
C PRO A 124 9.57 -2.09 2.03
N ALA A 125 8.79 -1.63 3.01
CA ALA A 125 9.07 -0.38 3.69
C ALA A 125 10.45 -0.51 4.35
N LYS A 126 11.38 0.38 4.02
CA LYS A 126 12.62 0.51 4.78
C LYS A 126 12.24 1.01 6.18
N SER A 127 12.63 0.25 7.21
CA SER A 127 12.65 0.69 8.61
C SER A 127 13.69 1.78 8.79
#